data_AF-A0A7R9W017-F1
#
_entry.id   AF-A0A7R9W017-F1
#
_cell.length_a   1.000
_cell.length_b   1.000
_cell.length_c   1.000
_cell.angle_alpha   90.00
_cell.angle_beta   90.00
_cell.angle_gamma   90.00
#
_symmetry.space_group_name_H-M   'P 1'
#
loop_
_entity.id
_entity.type
_entity.pdbx_description
1 polymer ?
#
loop_
_entity_poly.entity_id
_entity_poly.type
_entity_poly.pdbx_seq_one_letter_code
_entity_poly.pdbx_strand_id
1 'polypeptide(L)'
;GDVIATAVDDASAVVYAKDVTRENRNRGRLLTAGLACLLATVGIVAGVVVSARSESAATTSAATTYWKECVPPDPWEEGEGTDANTTATPASSKRFNYMLRILVNEDMYLLPDGSRSSESPLTEPCTPANRALTWLADDDQLVLSTSFSNWERTVQRFAIAVLFFSTDGPDWADPGNWLSGEDECRWDGVTCDPEKAEGASGVITSVTL
;
A
#
# COMPACT_ATOMS: atom_id res chain seq x y z
N GLY A 1 83.75 -43.08 -13.25
CA GLY A 1 82.87 -42.02 -13.78
C GLY A 1 81.49 -41.99 -13.15
N ASP A 2 81.24 -42.67 -12.02
CA ASP A 2 79.87 -42.89 -11.52
C ASP A 2 79.38 -41.92 -10.44
N VAL A 3 80.24 -41.06 -9.90
CA VAL A 3 79.85 -40.18 -8.77
C VAL A 3 79.06 -38.95 -9.23
N ILE A 4 79.09 -38.62 -10.52
CA ILE A 4 78.47 -37.40 -11.06
C ILE A 4 77.01 -37.65 -11.51
N ALA A 5 76.66 -38.89 -11.86
CA ALA A 5 75.32 -39.22 -12.37
C ALA A 5 74.25 -39.20 -11.26
N THR A 6 74.57 -39.66 -10.05
CA THR A 6 73.61 -39.74 -8.94
C THR A 6 73.25 -38.38 -8.33
N ALA A 7 74.14 -37.39 -8.42
CA ALA A 7 73.89 -36.06 -7.88
C ALA A 7 72.92 -35.22 -8.74
N VAL A 8 72.80 -35.54 -10.04
CA VAL A 8 71.92 -34.81 -10.98
C VAL A 8 70.46 -35.26 -10.85
N ASP A 9 70.23 -36.54 -10.54
CA ASP A 9 68.88 -37.08 -10.31
C ASP A 9 68.26 -36.55 -9.01
N ASP A 10 69.08 -36.34 -7.98
CA ASP A 10 68.59 -35.85 -6.67
C ASP A 10 68.22 -34.35 -6.74
N ALA A 11 68.99 -33.55 -7.48
CA ALA A 11 68.72 -32.12 -7.66
C ALA A 11 67.43 -31.85 -8.46
N SER A 12 67.14 -32.67 -9.47
CA SER A 12 65.94 -32.54 -10.30
C SER A 12 64.67 -32.97 -9.56
N ALA A 13 64.74 -34.00 -8.70
CA ALA A 13 63.64 -34.38 -7.81
C ALA A 13 63.32 -33.28 -6.78
N VAL A 14 64.35 -32.63 -6.20
CA VAL A 14 64.17 -31.54 -5.23
C VAL A 14 63.57 -30.29 -5.88
N VAL A 15 63.94 -29.96 -7.11
CA VAL A 15 63.35 -28.83 -7.86
C VAL A 15 61.88 -29.12 -8.18
N TYR A 16 61.56 -30.33 -8.67
CA TYR A 16 60.19 -30.73 -8.99
C TYR A 16 59.27 -30.70 -7.75
N ALA A 17 59.73 -31.21 -6.60
CA ALA A 17 58.98 -31.17 -5.36
C ALA A 17 58.70 -29.74 -4.85
N LYS A 18 59.65 -28.81 -5.07
CA LYS A 18 59.49 -27.39 -4.73
C LYS A 18 58.45 -26.69 -5.62
N ASP A 19 58.42 -27.00 -6.92
CA ASP A 19 57.44 -26.42 -7.84
C ASP A 19 56.02 -26.95 -7.58
N VAL A 20 55.86 -28.26 -7.33
CA VAL A 20 54.56 -28.87 -6.98
C VAL A 20 54.00 -28.29 -5.66
N THR A 21 54.85 -28.06 -4.66
CA THR A 21 54.42 -27.45 -3.38
C THR A 21 54.09 -25.97 -3.51
N ARG A 22 54.74 -25.23 -4.42
CA ARG A 22 54.44 -23.82 -4.73
C ARG A 22 53.12 -23.67 -5.48
N GLU A 23 52.87 -24.52 -6.48
CA GLU A 23 51.62 -24.62 -7.23
C GLU A 23 50.42 -24.86 -6.29
N ASN A 24 50.52 -25.85 -5.39
CA ASN A 24 49.45 -26.17 -4.46
C ASN A 24 49.19 -25.06 -3.43
N ARG A 25 50.23 -24.33 -3.01
CA ARG A 25 50.08 -23.16 -2.11
C ARG A 25 49.37 -22.00 -2.79
N ASN A 26 49.61 -21.78 -4.08
CA ASN A 26 48.95 -20.74 -4.85
C ASN A 26 47.48 -21.09 -5.16
N ARG A 27 47.19 -22.36 -5.44
CA ARG A 27 45.81 -22.87 -5.58
C ARG A 27 45.02 -22.74 -4.27
N GLY A 28 45.65 -23.10 -3.14
CA GLY A 28 45.05 -22.88 -1.81
C GLY A 28 44.75 -21.40 -1.54
N ARG A 29 45.69 -20.50 -1.85
CA ARG A 29 45.50 -19.04 -1.70
C ARG A 29 44.40 -18.48 -2.61
N LEU A 30 44.31 -18.95 -3.85
CA LEU A 30 43.24 -18.56 -4.79
C LEU A 30 41.86 -19.02 -4.33
N LEU A 31 41.75 -20.25 -3.82
CA LEU A 31 40.49 -20.79 -3.30
C LEU A 31 40.05 -20.04 -2.02
N THR A 32 40.99 -19.77 -1.11
CA THR A 32 40.67 -18.98 0.10
C THR A 32 40.27 -17.54 -0.23
N ALA A 33 40.93 -16.91 -1.21
CA ALA A 33 40.58 -15.56 -1.63
C ALA A 33 39.22 -15.51 -2.35
N GLY A 34 38.91 -16.50 -3.19
CA GLY A 34 37.62 -16.63 -3.85
C GLY A 34 36.46 -16.82 -2.87
N LEU A 35 36.63 -17.69 -1.87
CA LEU A 35 35.63 -17.91 -0.80
C LEU A 35 35.41 -16.63 0.03
N ALA A 36 36.48 -15.91 0.38
CA ALA A 36 36.37 -14.66 1.13
C ALA A 36 35.63 -13.57 0.34
N CYS A 37 35.89 -13.43 -0.96
CA CYS A 37 35.15 -12.51 -1.83
C CYS A 37 33.66 -12.87 -1.92
N LEU A 38 33.32 -14.16 -2.06
CA LEU A 38 31.92 -14.61 -2.11
C LEU A 38 31.18 -14.34 -0.79
N LEU A 39 31.82 -14.57 0.36
CA LEU A 39 31.21 -14.27 1.66
C LEU A 39 31.02 -12.77 1.86
N ALA A 40 31.96 -11.93 1.40
CA ALA A 40 31.83 -10.48 1.46
C ALA A 40 30.68 -9.97 0.57
N THR A 41 30.52 -10.48 -0.65
CA THR A 41 29.43 -10.06 -1.55
C THR A 41 28.06 -10.53 -1.04
N VAL A 42 27.96 -11.75 -0.50
CA VAL A 42 26.72 -12.23 0.13
C VAL A 42 26.38 -11.40 1.38
N GLY A 43 27.38 -11.05 2.20
CA GLY A 43 27.20 -10.18 3.36
C GLY A 43 26.71 -8.78 3.00
N ILE A 44 27.24 -8.18 1.93
CA ILE A 44 26.80 -6.87 1.43
C ILE A 44 25.37 -6.96 0.90
N VAL A 45 25.04 -7.97 0.09
CA VAL A 45 23.68 -8.13 -0.47
C VAL A 45 22.66 -8.40 0.65
N ALA A 46 22.97 -9.28 1.59
CA ALA A 46 22.12 -9.54 2.75
C ALA A 46 21.96 -8.30 3.63
N GLY A 47 23.04 -7.53 3.84
CA GLY A 47 23.00 -6.26 4.57
C GLY A 47 22.11 -5.22 3.91
N VAL A 48 22.20 -5.04 2.59
CA VAL A 48 21.32 -4.13 1.83
C VAL A 48 19.86 -4.57 1.87
N VAL A 49 19.60 -5.88 1.75
CA VAL A 49 18.22 -6.42 1.82
C VAL A 49 17.62 -6.27 3.23
N VAL A 50 18.42 -6.47 4.29
CA VAL A 50 17.96 -6.28 5.68
C VAL A 50 17.78 -4.79 6.00
N SER A 51 18.66 -3.92 5.51
CA SER A 51 18.55 -2.47 5.73
C SER A 51 17.39 -1.84 4.94
N ALA A 52 17.04 -2.40 3.77
CA ALA A 52 15.82 -2.02 3.05
C ALA A 52 14.53 -2.54 3.73
N ARG A 53 14.64 -3.49 4.65
CA ARG A 53 13.49 -4.09 5.35
C ARG A 53 13.15 -3.38 6.68
N SER A 54 13.99 -2.47 7.16
CA SER A 54 13.75 -1.75 8.42
C SER A 54 13.01 -0.41 8.30
N GLU A 55 12.66 0.03 7.09
CA GLU A 55 11.91 1.29 6.88
C GLU A 55 10.45 1.10 6.44
N SER A 56 9.89 -0.11 6.53
CA SER A 56 8.48 -0.37 6.15
C SER A 56 7.57 -0.74 7.31
N ALA A 57 8.05 -0.74 8.56
CA ALA A 57 7.30 -1.23 9.71
C ALA A 57 7.16 -0.17 10.81
N ALA A 58 6.77 1.07 10.46
CA ALA A 58 6.38 2.07 11.46
C ALA A 58 5.55 3.25 10.89
N THR A 59 4.61 3.05 9.97
CA THR A 59 3.51 4.03 9.75
C THR A 59 2.19 3.41 9.29
N THR A 60 2.05 2.09 9.33
CA THR A 60 0.82 1.39 8.90
C THR A 60 0.10 0.77 10.11
N SER A 61 -0.28 1.60 11.08
CA SER A 61 -1.14 1.14 12.19
C SER A 61 -2.30 2.09 12.51
N ALA A 62 -2.47 3.17 11.73
CA ALA A 62 -3.57 4.11 11.92
C ALA A 62 -4.62 4.05 10.78
N ALA A 63 -4.20 3.72 9.55
CA ALA A 63 -5.10 3.75 8.38
C ALA A 63 -6.10 2.58 8.28
N THR A 64 -5.92 1.51 9.08
CA THR A 64 -6.81 0.32 9.02
C THR A 64 -7.86 0.25 10.13
N THR A 65 -7.87 1.20 11.07
CA THR A 65 -8.76 1.14 12.25
C THR A 65 -9.83 2.24 12.26
N TYR A 66 -9.61 3.34 11.54
CA TYR A 66 -10.45 4.54 11.69
C TYR A 66 -11.94 4.32 11.35
N TRP A 67 -12.26 3.46 10.36
CA TRP A 67 -13.64 3.18 9.99
C TRP A 67 -14.28 2.01 10.79
N LYS A 68 -13.51 1.25 11.59
CA LYS A 68 -14.07 0.19 12.48
C LYS A 68 -14.77 0.78 13.70
N GLU A 69 -14.30 1.92 14.17
CA GLU A 69 -14.83 2.61 15.35
C GLU A 69 -15.63 3.84 14.93
N CYS A 70 -16.66 3.65 14.11
CA CYS A 70 -17.65 4.71 13.96
C CYS A 70 -18.51 4.74 15.24
N VAL A 71 -18.01 5.46 16.25
CA VAL A 71 -18.78 5.80 17.44
C VAL A 71 -19.52 7.10 17.11
N PRO A 72 -20.86 7.11 17.02
CA PRO A 72 -21.60 8.36 16.92
C PRO A 72 -21.22 9.24 18.12
N PRO A 73 -21.10 10.58 17.96
CA PRO A 73 -20.93 11.44 19.13
C PRO A 73 -22.07 11.16 20.11
N ASP A 74 -21.73 10.91 21.39
CA ASP A 74 -22.71 10.57 22.42
C ASP A 74 -23.77 11.69 22.48
N PRO A 75 -25.08 11.40 22.29
CA PRO A 75 -26.13 12.41 22.28
C PRO A 75 -26.25 13.22 23.58
N TRP A 76 -25.56 12.79 24.65
CA TRP A 76 -25.68 13.37 25.99
C TRP A 76 -24.42 14.08 26.51
N GLU A 77 -23.41 14.37 25.69
CA GLU A 77 -22.37 15.35 26.08
C GLU A 77 -22.89 16.79 25.93
N GLU A 78 -23.86 17.18 26.76
CA GLU A 78 -24.07 18.59 27.09
C GLU A 78 -22.91 19.06 27.98
N GLY A 79 -21.84 19.54 27.35
CA GLY A 79 -20.65 20.01 28.04
C GLY A 79 -20.87 21.31 28.82
N GLU A 80 -20.99 21.21 30.14
CA GLU A 80 -20.31 22.14 31.05
C GLU A 80 -18.90 21.60 31.31
N GLY A 81 -17.86 22.22 30.77
CA GLY A 81 -16.48 21.87 31.13
C GLY A 81 -15.45 22.24 30.08
N THR A 82 -14.81 23.39 30.28
CA THR A 82 -13.66 23.88 29.52
C THR A 82 -12.42 23.03 29.77
N ASP A 83 -12.20 21.97 29.00
CA ASP A 83 -10.89 21.32 28.89
C ASP A 83 -10.54 21.11 27.41
N ALA A 84 -9.44 21.72 26.96
CA ALA A 84 -8.98 21.74 25.58
C ALA A 84 -8.36 20.40 25.11
N ASN A 85 -9.01 19.29 25.39
CA ASN A 85 -8.68 17.97 24.86
C ASN A 85 -9.92 17.15 24.48
N THR A 86 -11.05 17.79 24.23
CA THR A 86 -12.21 17.17 23.58
C THR A 86 -11.80 16.76 22.17
N THR A 87 -11.82 15.46 21.91
CA THR A 87 -11.78 14.85 20.59
C THR A 87 -12.88 15.47 19.75
N ALA A 88 -12.54 16.58 19.08
CA ALA A 88 -13.41 17.22 18.14
C ALA A 88 -13.74 16.18 17.07
N THR A 89 -15.03 15.95 16.82
CA THR A 89 -15.51 15.51 15.51
C THR A 89 -14.65 16.26 14.49
N PRO A 90 -13.82 15.57 13.67
CA PRO A 90 -12.88 16.27 12.83
C PRO A 90 -13.70 17.20 11.97
N ALA A 91 -13.49 18.50 12.14
CA ALA A 91 -14.11 19.52 11.30
C ALA A 91 -13.94 19.04 9.86
N SER A 92 -15.05 18.77 9.19
CA SER A 92 -15.02 18.05 7.91
C SER A 92 -14.01 18.72 6.98
N SER A 93 -13.10 17.92 6.43
CA SER A 93 -11.98 18.47 5.66
C SER A 93 -12.53 19.33 4.50
N LYS A 94 -11.76 20.31 4.02
CA LYS A 94 -12.20 21.08 2.83
C LYS A 94 -12.55 20.14 1.68
N ARG A 95 -11.79 19.04 1.55
CA ARG A 95 -12.01 17.98 0.57
C ARG A 95 -13.33 17.25 0.81
N PHE A 96 -13.66 16.89 2.05
CA PHE A 96 -14.98 16.34 2.40
C PHE A 96 -16.12 17.24 1.92
N ASN A 97 -16.06 18.54 2.22
CA ASN A 97 -17.11 19.48 1.80
C ASN A 97 -17.21 19.61 0.27
N TYR A 98 -16.08 19.55 -0.45
CA TYR A 98 -16.09 19.52 -1.92
C TYR A 98 -16.72 18.23 -2.44
N MET A 99 -16.34 17.07 -1.90
CA MET A 99 -16.91 15.79 -2.30
C MET A 99 -18.40 15.72 -2.01
N LEU A 100 -18.83 16.20 -0.83
CA LEU A 100 -20.25 16.30 -0.46
C LEU A 100 -21.03 17.11 -1.50
N ARG A 101 -20.50 18.26 -1.94
CA ARG A 101 -21.14 19.09 -2.97
C ARG A 101 -21.16 18.46 -4.36
N ILE A 102 -20.19 17.61 -4.70
CA ILE A 102 -20.15 16.90 -5.98
C ILE A 102 -21.17 15.75 -6.00
N LEU A 103 -21.37 15.09 -4.85
CA LEU A 103 -22.21 13.89 -4.73
C LEU A 103 -23.66 14.19 -4.38
N VAL A 104 -23.93 15.31 -3.71
CA VAL A 104 -25.28 15.78 -3.41
C VAL A 104 -25.87 16.44 -4.65
N ASN A 105 -26.96 15.88 -5.17
CA ASN A 105 -27.83 16.63 -6.08
C ASN A 105 -28.72 17.55 -5.23
N GLU A 106 -28.61 18.87 -5.42
CA GLU A 106 -29.39 19.88 -4.69
C GLU A 106 -30.92 19.68 -4.87
N ASP A 107 -31.34 19.01 -5.95
CA ASP A 107 -32.75 18.73 -6.23
C ASP A 107 -33.31 17.48 -5.51
N MET A 108 -32.47 16.72 -4.79
CA MET A 108 -32.82 15.44 -4.15
C MET A 108 -33.29 15.55 -2.69
N TYR A 109 -33.62 16.76 -2.23
CA TYR A 109 -33.93 17.02 -0.81
C TYR A 109 -35.27 17.72 -0.57
N LEU A 110 -36.07 17.93 -1.61
CA LEU A 110 -37.44 18.44 -1.46
C LEU A 110 -38.41 17.28 -1.30
N LEU A 111 -38.88 17.07 -0.08
CA LEU A 111 -40.04 16.22 0.16
C LEU A 111 -41.29 16.85 -0.51
N PRO A 112 -42.33 16.08 -0.86
CA PRO A 112 -43.53 16.60 -1.52
C PRO A 112 -44.26 17.70 -0.73
N ASP A 113 -44.01 17.80 0.57
CA ASP A 113 -44.54 18.84 1.46
C ASP A 113 -43.67 20.12 1.49
N GLY A 114 -42.59 20.16 0.69
CA GLY A 114 -41.62 21.26 0.67
C GLY A 114 -40.68 21.28 1.87
N SER A 115 -40.74 20.29 2.76
CA SER A 115 -39.78 20.15 3.84
C SER A 115 -38.46 19.59 3.30
N ARG A 116 -37.36 20.08 3.87
CA ARG A 116 -36.02 19.57 3.60
C ARG A 116 -35.85 18.34 4.48
N SER A 117 -35.58 17.16 3.91
CA SER A 117 -35.23 16.01 4.75
C SER A 117 -34.03 16.43 5.59
N SER A 118 -34.16 16.34 6.91
CA SER A 118 -33.24 16.98 7.85
C SER A 118 -31.83 16.41 7.76
N GLU A 119 -31.66 15.18 7.28
CA GLU A 119 -30.41 14.45 7.38
C GLU A 119 -30.12 13.63 6.13
N SER A 120 -28.96 13.87 5.53
CA SER A 120 -28.45 13.09 4.39
C SER A 120 -27.68 11.89 4.94
N PRO A 121 -27.82 10.68 4.38
CA PRO A 121 -26.93 9.56 4.70
C PRO A 121 -25.44 9.92 4.54
N LEU A 122 -25.11 10.90 3.69
CA LEU A 122 -23.73 11.37 3.53
C LEU A 122 -23.20 12.14 4.76
N THR A 123 -24.08 12.78 5.53
CA THR A 123 -23.73 13.53 6.74
C THR A 123 -23.95 12.74 8.02
N GLU A 124 -24.81 11.71 7.98
CA GLU A 124 -25.06 10.83 9.12
C GLU A 124 -23.85 9.93 9.41
N PRO A 125 -23.20 10.08 10.58
CA PRO A 125 -22.08 9.23 10.95
C PRO A 125 -22.44 7.75 10.89
N CYS A 126 -21.44 6.90 10.65
CA CYS A 126 -21.57 5.44 10.67
C CYS A 126 -22.39 4.82 9.54
N THR A 127 -23.10 5.59 8.71
CA THR A 127 -23.76 5.01 7.54
C THR A 127 -22.72 4.59 6.49
N PRO A 128 -23.02 3.59 5.63
CA PRO A 128 -22.12 3.21 4.55
C PRO A 128 -21.78 4.38 3.60
N ALA A 129 -22.75 5.27 3.37
CA ALA A 129 -22.60 6.46 2.54
C ALA A 129 -21.62 7.46 3.15
N ASN A 130 -21.75 7.74 4.45
CA ASN A 130 -20.82 8.60 5.16
C ASN A 130 -19.42 8.00 5.25
N ARG A 131 -19.29 6.70 5.56
CA ARG A 131 -17.99 6.01 5.58
C ARG A 131 -17.28 6.07 4.22
N ALA A 132 -18.01 5.81 3.14
CA ALA A 132 -17.49 5.93 1.78
C ALA A 132 -17.05 7.36 1.45
N LEU A 133 -17.84 8.36 1.85
CA LEU A 133 -17.51 9.76 1.64
C LEU A 133 -16.25 10.18 2.43
N THR A 134 -16.16 9.78 3.70
CA THR A 134 -15.00 10.04 4.55
C THR A 134 -13.76 9.37 3.99
N TRP A 135 -13.83 8.10 3.61
CA TRP A 135 -12.72 7.41 2.94
C TRP A 135 -12.28 8.16 1.66
N LEU A 136 -13.23 8.52 0.80
CA LEU A 136 -12.93 9.23 -0.46
C LEU A 136 -12.31 10.61 -0.23
N ALA A 137 -12.72 11.28 0.86
CA ALA A 137 -12.24 12.59 1.24
C ALA A 137 -10.85 12.56 1.87
N ASP A 138 -10.60 11.60 2.76
CA ASP A 138 -9.47 11.67 3.69
C ASP A 138 -8.43 10.53 3.47
N ASP A 139 -8.86 9.37 2.96
CA ASP A 139 -8.03 8.16 2.86
C ASP A 139 -7.75 7.68 1.43
N ASP A 140 -8.52 8.13 0.42
CA ASP A 140 -8.36 7.67 -0.96
C ASP A 140 -6.97 8.04 -1.52
N GLN A 141 -6.10 7.04 -1.60
CA GLN A 141 -4.71 7.16 -2.04
C GLN A 141 -4.58 7.55 -3.52
N LEU A 142 -5.63 7.34 -4.35
CA LEU A 142 -5.62 7.81 -5.73
C LEU A 142 -5.74 9.34 -5.82
N VAL A 143 -6.27 9.98 -4.76
CA VAL A 143 -6.40 11.43 -4.58
C VAL A 143 -6.86 12.12 -5.87
N LEU A 144 -7.96 11.63 -6.45
CA LEU A 144 -8.52 12.23 -7.67
C LEU A 144 -8.74 13.73 -7.44
N SER A 145 -8.38 14.54 -8.44
CA SER A 145 -8.65 15.98 -8.36
C SER A 145 -10.15 16.20 -8.45
N THR A 146 -10.67 17.21 -7.75
CA THR A 146 -12.08 17.61 -7.77
C THR A 146 -12.48 18.34 -9.07
N SER A 147 -11.75 18.08 -10.16
CA SER A 147 -12.02 18.61 -11.49
C SER A 147 -13.18 17.86 -12.14
N PHE A 148 -13.91 18.55 -13.03
CA PHE A 148 -14.97 17.96 -13.83
C PHE A 148 -14.50 16.73 -14.62
N SER A 149 -13.23 16.70 -15.04
CA SER A 149 -12.64 15.58 -15.79
C SER A 149 -12.50 14.27 -14.99
N ASN A 150 -12.59 14.32 -13.66
CA ASN A 150 -12.48 13.15 -12.78
C ASN A 150 -13.80 12.86 -12.06
N TRP A 151 -14.88 13.57 -12.40
CA TRP A 151 -16.13 13.46 -11.66
C TRP A 151 -16.72 12.04 -11.81
N GLU A 152 -16.68 11.44 -13.00
CA GLU A 152 -17.20 10.09 -13.21
C GLU A 152 -16.45 9.08 -12.36
N ARG A 153 -15.12 9.20 -12.26
CA ARG A 153 -14.30 8.32 -11.44
C ARG A 153 -14.58 8.51 -9.95
N THR A 154 -14.74 9.76 -9.52
CA THR A 154 -15.09 10.11 -8.14
C THR A 154 -16.41 9.46 -7.74
N VAL A 155 -17.43 9.55 -8.61
CA VAL A 155 -18.74 8.92 -8.39
C VAL A 155 -18.64 7.39 -8.41
N GLN A 156 -17.88 6.81 -9.33
CA GLN A 156 -17.69 5.36 -9.40
C GLN A 156 -17.04 4.82 -8.13
N ARG A 157 -15.91 5.42 -7.71
CA ARG A 157 -15.21 5.06 -6.46
C ARG A 157 -16.11 5.24 -5.25
N PHE A 158 -16.87 6.33 -5.20
CA PHE A 158 -17.87 6.53 -4.16
C PHE A 158 -18.90 5.38 -4.13
N ALA A 159 -19.53 5.08 -5.26
CA ALA A 159 -20.60 4.08 -5.34
C ALA A 159 -20.14 2.67 -4.91
N ILE A 160 -18.96 2.24 -5.36
CA ILE A 160 -18.42 0.93 -4.96
C ILE A 160 -17.88 0.94 -3.52
N ALA A 161 -17.36 2.06 -3.01
CA ALA A 161 -17.01 2.16 -1.58
C ALA A 161 -18.27 2.07 -0.70
N VAL A 162 -19.39 2.67 -1.13
CA VAL A 162 -20.68 2.48 -0.44
C VAL A 162 -21.07 1.01 -0.43
N LEU A 163 -20.94 0.30 -1.56
CA LEU A 163 -21.22 -1.13 -1.63
C LEU A 163 -20.34 -1.91 -0.63
N PHE A 164 -19.04 -1.66 -0.62
CA PHE A 164 -18.09 -2.27 0.30
C PHE A 164 -18.51 -2.07 1.76
N PHE A 165 -18.79 -0.83 2.18
CA PHE A 165 -19.23 -0.57 3.55
C PHE A 165 -20.65 -1.06 3.86
N SER A 166 -21.52 -1.22 2.86
CA SER A 166 -22.90 -1.72 3.06
C SER A 166 -22.99 -3.23 3.24
N THR A 167 -21.91 -3.95 2.93
CA THR A 167 -21.84 -5.41 2.93
C THR A 167 -20.78 -5.91 3.90
N ASP A 168 -20.40 -5.07 4.86
CA ASP A 168 -19.34 -5.34 5.84
C ASP A 168 -18.02 -5.77 5.18
N GLY A 169 -17.66 -5.12 4.07
CA GLY A 169 -16.36 -5.21 3.38
C GLY A 169 -15.14 -5.37 4.28
N PRO A 170 -15.03 -4.57 5.35
CA PRO A 170 -14.06 -4.78 6.43
C PRO A 170 -13.83 -6.18 6.98
N ASP A 171 -14.88 -6.99 6.99
CA ASP A 171 -14.94 -8.31 7.59
C ASP A 171 -15.15 -9.40 6.52
N TRP A 172 -15.01 -9.05 5.24
CA TRP A 172 -14.90 -10.03 4.16
C TRP A 172 -13.70 -10.95 4.38
N ALA A 173 -13.85 -12.22 4.00
CA ALA A 173 -12.78 -13.22 4.14
C ALA A 173 -11.55 -12.88 3.28
N ASP A 174 -11.77 -12.23 2.13
CA ASP A 174 -10.73 -11.72 1.26
C ASP A 174 -11.18 -10.37 0.66
N PRO A 175 -10.85 -9.24 1.31
CA PRO A 175 -11.19 -7.91 0.80
C PRO A 175 -10.30 -7.50 -0.38
N GLY A 176 -9.33 -8.33 -0.79
CA GLY A 176 -8.51 -8.08 -1.96
C GLY A 176 -7.80 -6.72 -1.91
N ASN A 177 -7.89 -5.98 -3.02
CA ASN A 177 -7.39 -4.60 -3.16
C ASN A 177 -8.49 -3.52 -3.09
N TRP A 178 -9.63 -3.80 -2.47
CA TRP A 178 -10.69 -2.82 -2.27
C TRP A 178 -10.19 -1.62 -1.46
N LEU A 179 -10.71 -0.43 -1.80
CA LEU A 179 -10.33 0.85 -1.17
C LEU A 179 -8.83 1.22 -1.29
N SER A 180 -8.08 0.55 -2.18
CA SER A 180 -6.68 0.88 -2.46
C SER A 180 -6.53 2.08 -3.39
N GLY A 181 -5.29 2.58 -3.52
CA GLY A 181 -4.93 3.62 -4.49
C GLY A 181 -4.92 3.17 -5.95
N GLU A 182 -5.19 1.89 -6.23
CA GLU A 182 -5.32 1.40 -7.60
C GLU A 182 -6.55 1.99 -8.30
N ASP A 183 -6.49 1.98 -9.62
CA ASP A 183 -7.64 2.24 -10.47
C ASP A 183 -8.80 1.32 -10.06
N GLU A 184 -9.99 1.89 -9.88
CA GLU A 184 -11.20 1.15 -9.46
C GLU A 184 -11.52 -0.03 -10.39
N CYS A 185 -11.15 0.07 -11.67
CA CYS A 185 -11.32 -1.02 -12.63
C CYS A 185 -10.34 -2.19 -12.44
N ARG A 186 -9.33 -2.01 -11.58
CA ARG A 186 -8.40 -3.07 -11.16
C ARG A 186 -8.77 -3.67 -9.82
N TRP A 187 -9.85 -3.24 -9.19
CA TRP A 187 -10.29 -3.83 -7.94
C TRP A 187 -10.86 -5.24 -8.15
N ASP A 188 -10.62 -6.12 -7.19
CA ASP A 188 -11.03 -7.51 -7.25
C ASP A 188 -12.54 -7.63 -7.40
N GLY A 189 -12.99 -8.33 -8.45
CA GLY A 189 -14.41 -8.49 -8.77
C GLY A 189 -15.05 -7.33 -9.52
N VAL A 190 -14.34 -6.23 -9.80
CA VAL A 190 -14.83 -5.10 -10.60
C VAL A 190 -14.50 -5.30 -12.08
N THR A 191 -15.49 -5.15 -12.94
CA THR A 191 -15.33 -5.17 -14.40
C THR A 191 -15.66 -3.80 -14.97
N CYS A 192 -14.83 -3.32 -15.89
CA CYS A 192 -15.06 -2.06 -16.60
C CYS A 192 -15.13 -2.23 -18.12
N ASP A 193 -15.88 -1.35 -18.76
CA ASP A 193 -15.87 -1.15 -20.19
C ASP A 193 -14.64 -0.33 -20.61
N PRO A 194 -13.80 -0.84 -21.55
CA PRO A 194 -12.65 -0.12 -22.07
C PRO A 194 -13.01 1.00 -23.07
N GLU A 195 -14.27 1.20 -23.47
CA GLU A 195 -14.64 2.10 -24.57
C GLU A 195 -14.42 3.62 -24.32
N LYS A 196 -13.89 4.05 -23.18
CA LYS A 196 -13.39 5.44 -23.05
C LYS A 196 -11.95 5.54 -23.55
N ALA A 197 -11.76 6.35 -24.59
CA ALA A 197 -10.53 6.60 -25.34
C ALA A 197 -9.21 6.58 -24.54
N GLU A 198 -8.14 6.16 -25.22
CA GLU A 198 -6.76 6.05 -24.75
C GLU A 198 -6.39 7.13 -23.69
N GLY A 199 -6.31 6.70 -22.43
CA GLY A 199 -5.96 7.55 -21.29
C GLY A 199 -7.07 7.85 -20.29
N ALA A 200 -8.32 7.43 -20.54
CA ALA A 200 -9.41 7.52 -19.58
C ALA A 200 -9.54 6.25 -18.71
N SER A 201 -9.93 6.40 -17.44
CA SER A 201 -10.38 5.27 -16.62
C SER A 201 -11.64 4.66 -17.25
N GLY A 202 -11.76 3.33 -17.15
CA GLY A 202 -12.93 2.60 -17.64
C GLY A 202 -14.21 2.97 -16.89
N VAL A 203 -15.35 2.55 -17.44
CA VAL A 203 -16.64 2.68 -16.75
C VAL A 203 -17.02 1.32 -16.18
N ILE A 204 -17.30 1.25 -14.88
CA ILE A 204 -17.71 0.02 -14.20
C ILE A 204 -19.01 -0.49 -14.83
N THR A 205 -19.00 -1.75 -15.26
CA THR A 205 -20.13 -2.45 -15.85
C THR A 205 -20.69 -3.53 -14.94
N SER A 206 -19.87 -4.14 -14.09
CA SER A 206 -20.32 -5.11 -13.10
C SER A 206 -19.37 -5.18 -11.90
N VAL A 207 -19.91 -5.66 -10.78
CA VAL A 207 -19.19 -5.93 -9.54
C VAL A 207 -19.62 -7.30 -9.02
N THR A 208 -18.66 -8.13 -8.64
CA THR A 208 -18.86 -9.45 -8.04
C THR A 208 -18.22 -9.46 -6.65
N LEU A 209 -18.97 -9.88 -5.63
CA LEU A 209 -18.55 -9.96 -4.23
C LEU A 209 -18.32 -11.41 -3.79
#